data_AF-A0A2K1QJ93-F1
#
_entry.id   AF-A0A2K1QJ93-F1
#
_cell.length_a   1.000
_cell.length_b   1.000
_cell.length_c   1.000
_cell.angle_alpha   90.00
_cell.angle_beta   90.00
_cell.angle_gamma   90.00
#
_symmetry.space_group_name_H-M   'P 1'
#
loop_
_entity.id
_entity.type
_entity.pdbx_description
1 polymer ?
#
loop_
_entity_poly.entity_id
_entity_poly.type
_entity_poly.pdbx_seq_one_letter_code
_entity_poly.pdbx_strand_id
1 'polypeptide(L)'
;MRTFNIIFAITPATTVALVGNSWSFTEAPATGLTDITFPFKLANAPNERGYYFAQQFDFIDVESQGYAGLQPQANDSNGDTVVRAVFSSFQTGATTTHPNCSDGADGGTGVSCGVVVKATYDHAHDVRIKKSGSTTWSATLVDVETGTSNDIGEWTLPAGSGNIKNGQVGFVEYFPFNGRATKDCSTLPKTEAVFYNPLSDTQGAGSGRVKKPYLYGDCETGNGFSTEQVPSGWHIEVGF
;
A
#
# COMPACT_ATOMS: atom_id res chain seq x y z
N MET A 1 -15.20 -46.94 3.41
CA MET A 1 -14.00 -46.08 3.25
C MET A 1 -14.45 -44.62 3.42
N ARG A 2 -14.01 -43.96 4.50
CA ARG A 2 -14.29 -42.53 4.72
C ARG A 2 -13.16 -41.73 4.07
N THR A 3 -13.49 -40.96 3.05
CA THR A 3 -12.56 -40.06 2.36
C THR A 3 -12.24 -38.89 3.29
N PHE A 4 -10.99 -38.80 3.75
CA PHE A 4 -10.50 -37.63 4.48
C PHE A 4 -10.18 -36.55 3.43
N ASN A 5 -11.02 -35.51 3.35
CA ASN A 5 -10.65 -34.28 2.66
C ASN A 5 -9.67 -33.52 3.55
N ILE A 6 -8.39 -33.53 3.16
CA ILE A 6 -7.36 -32.68 3.76
C ILE A 6 -7.56 -31.29 3.16
N ILE A 7 -8.18 -30.39 3.92
CA ILE A 7 -8.17 -28.96 3.60
C ILE A 7 -6.77 -28.46 3.92
N PHE A 8 -5.96 -28.19 2.89
CA PHE A 8 -4.74 -27.41 3.06
C PHE A 8 -5.16 -25.98 3.43
N ALA A 9 -5.08 -25.65 4.72
CA ALA A 9 -5.04 -24.27 5.15
C ALA A 9 -3.72 -23.68 4.63
N ILE A 10 -3.77 -22.95 3.53
CA ILE A 10 -2.66 -22.10 3.09
C ILE A 10 -2.60 -21.00 4.13
N THR A 11 -1.74 -21.15 5.13
CA THR A 11 -1.38 -20.05 6.02
C THR A 11 -0.84 -18.93 5.13
N PRO A 12 -1.42 -17.71 5.15
CA PRO A 12 -0.83 -16.60 4.44
C PRO A 12 0.62 -16.50 4.91
N ALA A 13 1.56 -16.44 3.96
CA ALA A 13 2.95 -16.19 4.28
C ALA A 13 2.98 -14.99 5.23
N THR A 14 3.57 -15.16 6.41
CA THR A 14 3.75 -14.07 7.36
C THR A 14 4.59 -13.01 6.66
N THR A 15 3.92 -11.99 6.12
CA THR A 15 4.55 -10.80 5.58
C THR A 15 5.24 -10.12 6.75
N VAL A 16 6.55 -9.95 6.63
CA VAL A 16 7.34 -9.30 7.68
C VAL A 16 7.68 -7.92 7.17
N ALA A 17 6.72 -7.03 7.35
CA ALA A 17 6.99 -5.61 7.22
C ALA A 17 7.90 -5.16 8.38
N LEU A 18 8.72 -4.17 8.07
CA LEU A 18 9.82 -3.67 8.90
C LEU A 18 9.37 -2.47 9.74
N VAL A 19 8.52 -1.63 9.15
CA VAL A 19 7.98 -0.42 9.77
C VAL A 19 6.48 -0.45 9.65
N GLY A 20 5.78 -0.14 10.72
CA GLY A 20 4.34 0.01 10.76
C GLY A 20 3.96 1.44 11.10
N ASN A 21 2.79 1.87 10.63
CA ASN A 21 2.13 3.09 11.09
C ASN A 21 0.63 2.84 11.18
N SER A 22 -0.11 3.73 11.83
CA SER A 22 -1.57 3.80 11.70
C SER A 22 -1.98 5.13 11.10
N TRP A 23 -3.03 5.15 10.30
CA TRP A 23 -3.66 6.36 9.81
C TRP A 23 -5.14 6.43 10.19
N SER A 24 -5.71 7.62 10.24
CA SER A 24 -7.14 7.86 10.46
C SER A 24 -7.50 9.32 10.17
N PHE A 25 -8.77 9.61 9.93
CA PHE A 25 -9.34 10.96 9.94
C PHE A 25 -9.92 11.30 11.31
N THR A 26 -9.84 12.56 11.73
CA THR A 26 -10.44 13.03 13.01
C THR A 26 -11.95 12.81 13.05
N GLU A 27 -12.59 12.88 11.89
CA GLU A 27 -14.01 12.62 11.68
C GLU A 27 -14.18 11.82 10.38
N ALA A 28 -15.22 11.00 10.31
CA ALA A 28 -15.64 10.34 9.09
C ALA A 28 -17.14 10.03 9.18
N PRO A 29 -17.87 10.07 8.05
CA PRO A 29 -19.29 9.68 8.04
C PRO A 29 -19.44 8.21 8.42
N ALA A 30 -20.55 7.87 9.10
CA ALA A 30 -20.86 6.49 9.48
C ALA A 30 -20.98 5.55 8.27
N THR A 31 -21.32 6.11 7.10
CA THR A 31 -21.37 5.39 5.82
C THR A 31 -20.00 5.11 5.23
N GLY A 32 -18.89 5.60 5.82
CA GLY A 32 -17.52 5.44 5.35
C GLY A 32 -17.09 6.40 4.23
N LEU A 33 -15.79 6.41 3.94
CA LEU A 33 -15.11 7.29 2.98
C LEU A 33 -15.31 6.81 1.53
N THR A 34 -15.75 7.69 0.64
CA THR A 34 -15.90 7.41 -0.80
C THR A 34 -14.60 7.57 -1.60
N ASP A 35 -13.58 8.11 -0.97
CA ASP A 35 -12.27 8.34 -1.54
C ASP A 35 -11.23 8.48 -0.42
N ILE A 36 -9.99 8.15 -0.76
CA ILE A 36 -8.83 8.41 0.10
C ILE A 36 -7.60 8.61 -0.78
N THR A 37 -6.78 9.58 -0.44
CA THR A 37 -5.48 9.81 -1.07
C THR A 37 -4.38 9.54 -0.06
N PHE A 38 -3.40 8.73 -0.46
CA PHE A 38 -2.17 8.48 0.29
C PHE A 38 -0.99 9.12 -0.44
N PRO A 39 -0.46 10.25 0.05
CA PRO A 39 0.72 10.85 -0.53
C PRO A 39 2.00 10.20 0.03
N PHE A 40 2.92 9.86 -0.85
CA PHE A 40 4.23 9.31 -0.53
C PHE A 40 5.33 10.12 -1.22
N LYS A 41 6.50 10.20 -0.61
CA LYS A 41 7.73 10.63 -1.29
C LYS A 41 8.81 9.61 -1.00
N LEU A 42 9.48 9.10 -2.03
CA LEU A 42 10.43 7.98 -1.91
C LEU A 42 11.89 8.45 -1.90
N ALA A 43 12.14 9.65 -1.36
CA ALA A 43 13.47 10.25 -1.37
C ALA A 43 14.51 9.27 -0.81
N ASN A 44 15.62 9.08 -1.51
CA ASN A 44 16.71 8.14 -1.17
C ASN A 44 16.32 6.65 -1.08
N ALA A 45 15.15 6.24 -1.57
CA ALA A 45 14.89 4.83 -1.82
C ALA A 45 15.82 4.31 -2.93
N PRO A 46 16.29 3.05 -2.86
CA PRO A 46 17.18 2.51 -3.86
C PRO A 46 16.41 2.34 -5.19
N ASN A 47 17.07 2.63 -6.31
CA ASN A 47 16.57 2.34 -7.66
C ASN A 47 16.72 0.84 -7.95
N GLU A 48 16.07 0.02 -7.13
CA GLU A 48 16.04 -1.42 -7.26
C GLU A 48 14.72 -1.96 -6.72
N ARG A 49 14.38 -3.17 -7.16
CA ARG A 49 13.18 -3.85 -6.68
C ARG A 49 13.45 -4.48 -5.31
N GLY A 50 12.59 -4.19 -4.34
CA GLY A 50 12.65 -4.91 -3.05
C GLY A 50 11.78 -4.28 -1.95
N TYR A 51 11.63 -2.97 -1.96
CA TYR A 51 10.78 -2.27 -1.00
C TYR A 51 9.35 -2.09 -1.48
N TYR A 52 8.41 -2.11 -0.54
CA TYR A 52 7.03 -1.68 -0.74
C TYR A 52 6.61 -0.73 0.39
N PHE A 53 6.18 0.47 -0.02
CA PHE A 53 5.66 1.51 0.86
C PHE A 53 4.16 1.62 0.64
N ALA A 54 3.35 1.24 1.63
CA ALA A 54 1.92 1.09 1.41
C ALA A 54 1.08 1.48 2.61
N GLN A 55 -0.17 1.81 2.33
CA GLN A 55 -1.23 1.97 3.32
C GLN A 55 -2.30 0.93 3.03
N GLN A 56 -2.75 0.24 4.07
CA GLN A 56 -3.90 -0.65 4.01
C GLN A 56 -5.18 0.14 4.29
N PHE A 57 -6.33 -0.39 3.88
CA PHE A 57 -7.66 0.16 4.16
C PHE A 57 -8.70 -0.94 4.18
N ASP A 58 -9.70 -0.81 5.06
CA ASP A 58 -10.80 -1.76 5.14
C ASP A 58 -12.07 -1.20 4.52
N PHE A 59 -12.99 -2.09 4.19
CA PHE A 59 -14.34 -1.73 3.74
C PHE A 59 -15.38 -2.12 4.77
N ILE A 60 -16.48 -1.37 4.81
CA ILE A 60 -17.68 -1.71 5.57
C ILE A 60 -18.34 -2.97 4.97
N ASP A 61 -18.92 -3.82 5.82
CA ASP A 61 -19.69 -5.03 5.45
C ASP A 61 -18.93 -6.14 4.69
N VAL A 62 -17.60 -6.09 4.68
CA VAL A 62 -16.72 -7.15 4.19
C VAL A 62 -15.47 -7.30 5.07
N GLU A 63 -14.77 -8.43 4.96
CA GLU A 63 -13.83 -8.89 6.00
C GLU A 63 -12.37 -8.53 5.72
N SER A 64 -11.91 -8.63 4.48
CA SER A 64 -10.50 -8.39 4.13
C SER A 64 -10.13 -6.92 3.90
N GLN A 65 -8.85 -6.59 3.99
CA GLN A 65 -8.37 -5.26 3.59
C GLN A 65 -8.16 -5.13 2.08
N GLY A 66 -7.92 -3.91 1.62
CA GLY A 66 -7.09 -3.62 0.46
C GLY A 66 -5.80 -2.91 0.89
N TYR A 67 -4.89 -2.73 -0.05
CA TYR A 67 -3.78 -1.80 0.12
C TYR A 67 -3.53 -1.01 -1.16
N ALA A 68 -2.79 0.09 -1.02
CA ALA A 68 -2.20 0.77 -2.15
C ALA A 68 -0.88 1.43 -1.76
N GLY A 69 0.03 1.58 -2.71
CA GLY A 69 1.36 2.10 -2.43
C GLY A 69 2.30 2.06 -3.62
N LEU A 70 3.58 2.25 -3.31
CA LEU A 70 4.65 2.39 -4.29
C LEU A 70 5.81 1.43 -4.01
N GLN A 71 6.35 0.84 -5.07
CA GLN A 71 7.50 -0.04 -5.05
C GLN A 71 8.59 0.56 -5.95
N PRO A 72 9.73 1.00 -5.39
CA PRO A 72 10.90 1.33 -6.18
C PRO A 72 11.28 0.20 -7.14
N GLN A 73 11.86 0.56 -8.27
CA GLN A 73 12.27 -0.37 -9.32
C GLN A 73 13.68 -0.03 -9.78
N ALA A 74 14.31 -1.01 -10.45
CA ALA A 74 15.47 -0.72 -11.27
C ALA A 74 15.09 0.31 -12.36
N ASN A 75 16.04 1.18 -12.69
CA ASN A 75 15.86 2.11 -13.81
C ASN A 75 15.46 1.35 -15.08
N ASP A 76 14.69 2.01 -15.95
CA ASP A 76 14.30 1.42 -17.22
C ASP A 76 15.50 1.24 -18.17
N SER A 77 15.26 0.65 -19.35
CA SER A 77 16.33 0.42 -20.33
C SER A 77 16.99 1.70 -20.87
N ASN A 78 16.36 2.87 -20.67
CA ASN A 78 16.90 4.18 -21.05
C ASN A 78 17.66 4.84 -19.90
N GLY A 79 17.66 4.22 -18.71
CA GLY A 79 18.28 4.77 -17.50
C GLY A 79 17.35 5.67 -16.69
N ASP A 80 16.06 5.76 -17.04
CA ASP A 80 15.10 6.59 -16.31
C ASP A 80 14.66 5.93 -15.01
N THR A 81 14.50 6.73 -13.95
CA THR A 81 13.89 6.26 -12.70
C THR A 81 12.42 5.92 -12.92
N VAL A 82 12.02 4.76 -12.42
CA VAL A 82 10.64 4.28 -12.49
C VAL A 82 10.16 3.77 -11.14
N VAL A 83 8.85 3.81 -10.94
CA VAL A 83 8.19 3.28 -9.76
C VAL A 83 7.04 2.40 -10.19
N ARG A 84 6.79 1.31 -9.46
CA ARG A 84 5.57 0.52 -9.61
C ARG A 84 4.54 0.98 -8.59
N ALA A 85 3.41 1.45 -9.07
CA ALA A 85 2.25 1.72 -8.23
C ALA A 85 1.39 0.46 -8.13
N VAL A 86 0.84 0.19 -6.95
CA VAL A 86 0.07 -1.02 -6.66
C VAL A 86 -1.24 -0.65 -5.98
N PHE A 87 -2.31 -1.34 -6.36
CA PHE A 87 -3.62 -1.21 -5.76
C PHE A 87 -4.29 -2.59 -5.75
N SER A 88 -4.56 -3.12 -4.56
CA SER A 88 -5.05 -4.50 -4.42
C SER A 88 -6.22 -4.57 -3.44
N SER A 89 -7.11 -5.51 -3.70
CA SER A 89 -8.16 -5.97 -2.78
C SER A 89 -7.90 -7.43 -2.46
N PHE A 90 -7.99 -7.79 -1.17
CA PHE A 90 -7.90 -9.18 -0.71
C PHE A 90 -9.28 -9.82 -0.55
N GLN A 91 -10.33 -9.12 -0.99
CA GLN A 91 -11.70 -9.58 -0.85
C GLN A 91 -11.99 -10.75 -1.77
N THR A 92 -12.47 -11.85 -1.19
CA THR A 92 -12.97 -12.97 -1.99
C THR A 92 -14.16 -12.52 -2.82
N GLY A 93 -14.15 -12.83 -4.11
CA GLY A 93 -15.20 -12.42 -5.05
C GLY A 93 -15.05 -11.00 -5.60
N ALA A 94 -13.96 -10.30 -5.28
CA ALA A 94 -13.59 -9.11 -6.05
C ALA A 94 -13.30 -9.49 -7.52
N THR A 95 -13.68 -8.62 -8.45
CA THR A 95 -13.50 -8.84 -9.90
C THR A 95 -12.95 -7.62 -10.59
N THR A 96 -12.39 -7.79 -11.78
CA THR A 96 -11.89 -6.69 -12.62
C THR A 96 -11.99 -7.04 -14.09
N THR A 97 -12.08 -6.01 -14.92
CA THR A 97 -11.86 -6.11 -16.38
C THR A 97 -10.73 -5.18 -16.82
N HIS A 98 -10.02 -4.59 -15.87
CA HIS A 98 -9.04 -3.55 -16.12
C HIS A 98 -7.69 -4.17 -16.56
N PRO A 99 -7.05 -3.68 -17.64
CA PRO A 99 -5.86 -4.32 -18.22
C PRO A 99 -4.63 -4.35 -17.29
N ASN A 100 -4.54 -3.41 -16.35
CA ASN A 100 -3.45 -3.36 -15.36
C ASN A 100 -3.67 -4.31 -14.18
N CYS A 101 -4.78 -5.05 -14.17
CA CYS A 101 -5.21 -5.86 -13.04
C CYS A 101 -5.31 -7.34 -13.41
N SER A 102 -5.12 -8.18 -12.41
CA SER A 102 -5.25 -9.63 -12.53
C SER A 102 -5.94 -10.21 -11.30
N ASP A 103 -6.55 -11.38 -11.47
CA ASP A 103 -7.08 -12.16 -10.35
C ASP A 103 -5.97 -12.54 -9.37
N GLY A 104 -6.32 -12.44 -8.09
CA GLY A 104 -5.48 -12.75 -6.94
C GLY A 104 -4.68 -11.55 -6.41
N ALA A 105 -4.50 -11.52 -5.09
CA ALA A 105 -3.62 -10.59 -4.38
C ALA A 105 -2.61 -11.41 -3.56
N ASP A 106 -1.32 -11.18 -3.82
CA ASP A 106 -0.19 -11.93 -3.24
C ASP A 106 -0.31 -13.46 -3.34
N GLY A 107 -0.87 -13.93 -4.46
CA GLY A 107 -1.12 -15.35 -4.72
C GLY A 107 -2.33 -15.93 -3.99
N GLY A 108 -3.03 -15.13 -3.18
CA GLY A 108 -4.30 -15.45 -2.53
C GLY A 108 -5.52 -14.95 -3.30
N THR A 109 -6.66 -14.88 -2.60
CA THR A 109 -7.92 -14.36 -3.14
C THR A 109 -7.86 -12.86 -3.39
N GLY A 110 -8.69 -12.39 -4.33
CA GLY A 110 -8.91 -10.96 -4.56
C GLY A 110 -8.48 -10.51 -5.94
N VAL A 111 -8.07 -9.25 -6.06
CA VAL A 111 -7.61 -8.64 -7.31
C VAL A 111 -6.42 -7.75 -7.00
N SER A 112 -5.40 -7.78 -7.86
CA SER A 112 -4.25 -6.90 -7.76
C SER A 112 -4.02 -6.17 -9.06
N CYS A 113 -3.87 -4.85 -8.97
CA CYS A 113 -3.52 -3.95 -10.06
C CYS A 113 -2.11 -3.41 -9.86
N GLY A 114 -1.43 -3.12 -10.96
CA GLY A 114 -0.25 -2.27 -10.88
C GLY A 114 0.30 -1.84 -12.23
N VAL A 115 0.96 -0.68 -12.20
CA VAL A 115 1.55 -0.04 -13.37
C VAL A 115 2.95 0.42 -13.01
N VAL A 116 3.88 0.29 -13.96
CA VAL A 116 5.24 0.86 -13.84
C VAL A 116 5.27 2.15 -14.65
N VAL A 117 5.66 3.24 -14.01
CA VAL A 117 5.67 4.57 -14.63
C VAL A 117 7.01 5.26 -14.38
N LYS A 118 7.37 6.17 -15.28
CA LYS A 118 8.46 7.11 -15.05
C LYS A 118 8.06 8.06 -13.92
N ALA A 119 8.94 8.20 -12.94
CA ALA A 119 8.72 9.02 -11.76
C ALA A 119 10.08 9.43 -11.19
N THR A 120 10.15 10.58 -10.53
CA THR A 120 11.33 10.94 -9.73
C THR A 120 11.04 10.72 -8.26
N TYR A 121 11.99 10.16 -7.51
CA TYR A 121 11.79 9.90 -6.09
C TYR A 121 11.81 11.19 -5.23
N ASP A 122 12.24 12.30 -5.83
CA ASP A 122 12.25 13.62 -5.18
C ASP A 122 10.86 14.29 -5.13
N HIS A 123 9.91 13.81 -5.92
CA HIS A 123 8.55 14.34 -5.97
C HIS A 123 7.63 13.61 -4.99
N ALA A 124 6.61 14.33 -4.50
CA ALA A 124 5.49 13.70 -3.83
C ALA A 124 4.55 13.07 -4.86
N HIS A 125 4.03 11.90 -4.51
CA HIS A 125 3.15 11.12 -5.36
C HIS A 125 1.90 10.75 -4.57
N ASP A 126 0.75 11.20 -5.07
CA ASP A 126 -0.55 10.84 -4.53
C ASP A 126 -1.00 9.50 -5.13
N VAL A 127 -1.22 8.50 -4.29
CA VAL A 127 -2.02 7.32 -4.65
C VAL A 127 -3.46 7.63 -4.29
N ARG A 128 -4.26 8.01 -5.29
CA ARG A 128 -5.66 8.43 -5.13
C ARG A 128 -6.57 7.24 -5.37
N ILE A 129 -7.38 6.89 -4.39
CA ILE A 129 -8.36 5.80 -4.46
C ILE A 129 -9.74 6.44 -4.41
N LYS A 130 -10.61 6.08 -5.35
CA LYS A 130 -11.95 6.66 -5.44
C LYS A 130 -12.98 5.61 -5.82
N LYS A 131 -14.16 5.73 -5.22
CA LYS A 131 -15.34 4.98 -5.63
C LYS A 131 -15.85 5.46 -6.99
N SER A 132 -15.78 4.61 -8.01
CA SER A 132 -16.24 4.88 -9.38
C SER A 132 -17.62 4.28 -9.69
N GLY A 133 -18.09 3.33 -8.87
CA GLY A 133 -19.40 2.68 -8.99
C GLY A 133 -20.03 2.36 -7.64
N SER A 134 -21.07 1.52 -7.61
CA SER A 134 -21.73 1.14 -6.34
C SER A 134 -20.80 0.37 -5.39
N THR A 135 -19.97 -0.52 -5.94
CA THR A 135 -18.92 -1.27 -5.23
C THR A 135 -17.60 -1.28 -6.02
N THR A 136 -17.48 -0.45 -7.04
CA THR A 136 -16.28 -0.32 -7.90
C THR A 136 -15.38 0.80 -7.42
N TRP A 137 -14.08 0.51 -7.38
CA TRP A 137 -13.04 1.40 -6.90
C TRP A 137 -11.90 1.46 -7.90
N SER A 138 -11.45 2.66 -8.21
CA SER A 138 -10.28 2.91 -9.05
C SER A 138 -9.16 3.56 -8.24
N ALA A 139 -7.93 3.35 -8.71
CA ALA A 139 -6.75 4.01 -8.16
C ALA A 139 -5.91 4.66 -9.25
N THR A 140 -5.38 5.84 -8.94
CA THR A 140 -4.56 6.65 -9.85
C THR A 140 -3.34 7.16 -9.11
N LEU A 141 -2.17 7.11 -9.77
CA LEU A 141 -0.94 7.72 -9.28
C LEU A 141 -0.81 9.12 -9.88
N VAL A 142 -0.66 10.14 -9.03
CA VAL A 142 -0.47 11.53 -9.47
C VAL A 142 0.83 12.08 -8.91
N ASP A 143 1.73 12.51 -9.79
CA ASP A 143 2.91 13.31 -9.42
C ASP A 143 2.42 14.73 -9.06
N VAL A 144 2.66 15.15 -7.82
CA VAL A 144 2.05 16.37 -7.24
C VAL A 144 2.65 17.64 -7.88
N GLU A 145 3.93 17.60 -8.22
CA GLU A 145 4.69 18.71 -8.77
C GLU A 145 4.35 18.97 -10.24
N THR A 146 4.17 17.92 -11.04
CA THR A 146 3.90 18.01 -12.49
C THR A 146 2.42 17.88 -12.85
N GLY A 147 1.61 17.31 -11.96
CA GLY A 147 0.22 16.93 -12.24
C GLY A 147 0.07 15.72 -13.15
N THR A 148 1.17 15.02 -13.48
CA THR A 148 1.13 13.84 -14.34
C THR A 148 0.34 12.73 -13.65
N SER A 149 -0.66 12.19 -14.35
CA SER A 149 -1.59 11.21 -13.83
C SER A 149 -1.48 9.89 -14.58
N ASN A 150 -1.33 8.79 -13.85
CA ASN A 150 -1.23 7.44 -14.38
C ASN A 150 -2.27 6.54 -13.73
N ASP A 151 -3.08 5.87 -14.55
CA ASP A 151 -4.06 4.92 -14.05
C ASP A 151 -3.40 3.64 -13.52
N ILE A 152 -3.66 3.31 -12.25
CA ILE A 152 -3.13 2.09 -11.62
C ILE A 152 -4.06 0.92 -11.94
N GLY A 153 -5.37 1.15 -11.84
CA GLY A 153 -6.40 0.23 -12.26
C GLY A 153 -7.68 0.32 -11.44
N GLU A 154 -8.59 -0.61 -11.70
CA GLU A 154 -9.94 -0.63 -11.13
C GLU A 154 -10.37 -2.06 -10.79
N TRP A 155 -11.09 -2.21 -9.67
CA TRP A 155 -11.75 -3.47 -9.33
C TRP A 155 -13.10 -3.24 -8.64
N THR A 156 -13.95 -4.25 -8.69
CA THR A 156 -15.30 -4.25 -8.11
C THR A 156 -15.37 -5.23 -6.96
N LEU A 157 -15.82 -4.78 -5.79
CA LEU A 157 -16.08 -5.64 -4.64
C LEU A 157 -17.42 -6.38 -4.77
N PRO A 158 -17.59 -7.50 -4.05
CA PRO A 158 -18.87 -8.20 -3.97
C PRO A 158 -20.04 -7.27 -3.62
N ALA A 159 -21.23 -7.61 -4.13
CA ALA A 159 -22.45 -6.88 -3.78
C ALA A 159 -22.67 -6.88 -2.26
N GLY A 160 -23.09 -5.73 -1.71
CA GLY A 160 -23.23 -5.53 -0.27
C GLY A 160 -22.01 -4.87 0.40
N SER A 161 -20.87 -4.79 -0.30
CA SER A 161 -19.70 -4.06 0.22
C SER A 161 -19.98 -2.57 0.37
N GLY A 162 -19.58 -2.00 1.51
CA GLY A 162 -19.71 -0.58 1.81
C GLY A 162 -18.52 0.28 1.37
N ASN A 163 -18.42 1.48 1.95
CA ASN A 163 -17.31 2.40 1.71
C ASN A 163 -16.08 2.07 2.57
N ILE A 164 -14.99 2.81 2.38
CA ILE A 164 -13.76 2.65 3.16
C ILE A 164 -14.02 3.03 4.63
N LYS A 165 -13.57 2.18 5.56
CA LYS A 165 -13.61 2.46 7.01
C LYS A 165 -12.60 3.55 7.36
N ASN A 166 -12.91 4.31 8.41
CA ASN A 166 -12.00 5.33 8.90
C ASN A 166 -10.81 4.70 9.65
N GLY A 167 -9.66 4.72 9.01
CA GLY A 167 -8.39 4.36 9.59
C GLY A 167 -8.04 2.89 9.41
N GLN A 168 -6.74 2.66 9.27
CA GLN A 168 -6.12 1.35 9.21
C GLN A 168 -4.60 1.52 9.45
N VAL A 169 -3.82 0.47 9.19
CA VAL A 169 -2.36 0.50 9.26
C VAL A 169 -1.71 0.72 7.90
N GLY A 170 -0.46 1.17 7.92
CA GLY A 170 0.45 1.14 6.78
C GLY A 170 1.74 0.42 7.13
N PHE A 171 2.56 0.20 6.11
CA PHE A 171 3.78 -0.56 6.26
C PHE A 171 4.89 -0.14 5.27
N VAL A 172 6.12 -0.38 5.71
CA VAL A 172 7.31 -0.49 4.85
C VAL A 172 7.79 -1.93 4.92
N GLU A 173 7.83 -2.61 3.79
CA GLU A 173 8.23 -4.01 3.68
C GLU A 173 9.42 -4.16 2.74
N TYR A 174 10.38 -5.02 3.10
CA TYR A 174 11.35 -5.56 2.16
C TYR A 174 10.93 -6.97 1.75
N PHE A 175 10.09 -7.07 0.71
CA PHE A 175 9.43 -8.33 0.35
C PHE A 175 10.38 -9.46 -0.11
N PRO A 176 11.66 -9.24 -0.51
CA PRO A 176 12.58 -10.35 -0.73
C PRO A 176 12.80 -11.21 0.53
N PHE A 177 12.49 -10.72 1.72
CA PHE A 177 12.53 -11.48 2.97
C PHE A 177 11.28 -12.35 3.21
N ASN A 178 10.21 -12.17 2.44
CA ASN A 178 8.98 -12.94 2.62
C ASN A 178 9.21 -14.43 2.35
N GLY A 179 8.67 -15.28 3.24
CA GLY A 179 8.83 -16.74 3.17
C GLY A 179 10.22 -17.28 3.50
N ARG A 180 11.19 -16.43 3.85
CA ARG A 180 12.53 -16.89 4.29
C ARG A 180 12.51 -17.31 5.76
N ALA A 181 13.08 -18.48 6.05
CA ALA A 181 13.21 -19.00 7.41
C ALA A 181 14.22 -18.20 8.27
N THR A 182 15.23 -17.62 7.64
CA THR A 182 16.23 -16.77 8.29
C THR A 182 16.41 -15.48 7.48
N LYS A 183 16.34 -14.34 8.16
CA LYS A 183 16.52 -13.00 7.57
C LYS A 183 17.79 -12.41 8.16
N ASP A 184 18.70 -12.00 7.29
CA ASP A 184 19.89 -11.29 7.71
C ASP A 184 19.60 -9.79 7.66
N CYS A 185 19.19 -9.22 8.79
CA CYS A 185 18.85 -7.80 8.88
C CYS A 185 20.07 -6.89 8.63
N SER A 186 21.29 -7.41 8.69
CA SER A 186 22.50 -6.64 8.35
C SER A 186 22.65 -6.39 6.84
N THR A 187 21.93 -7.13 5.99
CA THR A 187 21.93 -6.94 4.54
C THR A 187 20.72 -6.14 4.05
N LEU A 188 19.96 -5.53 4.96
CA LEU A 188 18.79 -4.75 4.61
C LEU A 188 19.23 -3.45 3.92
N PRO A 189 18.96 -3.25 2.62
CA PRO A 189 19.44 -2.06 1.92
C PRO A 189 18.85 -0.80 2.54
N LYS A 190 19.65 0.24 2.78
CA LYS A 190 19.11 1.52 3.23
C LYS A 190 18.01 2.03 2.30
N THR A 191 16.93 2.52 2.90
CA THR A 191 15.83 3.17 2.20
C THR A 191 15.22 4.26 3.06
N GLU A 192 14.59 5.23 2.40
CA GLU A 192 13.91 6.33 3.04
C GLU A 192 12.57 6.61 2.32
N ALA A 193 11.58 7.06 3.08
CA ALA A 193 10.33 7.55 2.52
C ALA A 193 9.66 8.55 3.47
N VAL A 194 8.82 9.43 2.91
CA VAL A 194 7.90 10.26 3.68
C VAL A 194 6.50 9.74 3.47
N PHE A 195 5.83 9.40 4.57
CA PHE A 195 4.40 9.08 4.60
C PHE A 195 3.66 10.32 5.05
N TYR A 196 2.96 10.97 4.12
CA TYR A 196 2.16 12.13 4.45
C TYR A 196 0.80 11.72 5.03
N ASN A 197 0.15 12.66 5.69
CA ASN A 197 -1.21 12.51 6.19
C ASN A 197 -2.17 12.23 5.02
N PRO A 198 -3.10 11.26 5.16
CA PRO A 198 -4.06 10.98 4.11
C PRO A 198 -5.02 12.15 3.92
N LEU A 199 -5.57 12.25 2.71
CA LEU A 199 -6.57 13.25 2.35
C LEU A 199 -7.85 12.55 1.90
N SER A 200 -8.99 13.21 2.04
CA SER A 200 -10.28 12.74 1.52
C SER A 200 -11.17 13.95 1.24
N ASP A 201 -11.87 13.90 0.11
CA ASP A 201 -12.91 14.85 -0.28
C ASP A 201 -14.30 14.38 0.16
N THR A 202 -14.38 13.23 0.85
CA THR A 202 -15.65 12.71 1.35
C THR A 202 -16.27 13.72 2.33
N GLN A 203 -17.52 14.11 2.08
CA GLN A 203 -18.24 15.02 2.96
C GLN A 203 -18.31 14.49 4.40
N GLY A 204 -17.85 15.29 5.35
CA GLY A 204 -17.77 14.93 6.77
C GLY A 204 -16.50 14.18 7.17
N ALA A 205 -15.55 13.99 6.24
CA ALA A 205 -14.19 13.60 6.60
C ALA A 205 -13.46 14.81 7.23
N GLY A 206 -12.86 14.58 8.39
CA GLY A 206 -12.05 15.59 9.07
C GLY A 206 -10.62 15.66 8.51
N SER A 207 -9.66 16.07 9.33
CA SER A 207 -8.25 16.03 8.93
C SER A 207 -7.69 14.62 9.06
N GLY A 208 -7.04 14.13 8.00
CA GLY A 208 -6.30 12.88 8.04
C GLY A 208 -5.00 13.01 8.84
N ARG A 209 -4.57 11.91 9.47
CA ARG A 209 -3.33 11.86 10.25
C ARG A 209 -2.68 10.49 10.17
N VAL A 210 -1.37 10.47 9.91
CA VAL A 210 -0.49 9.32 10.17
C VAL A 210 0.10 9.46 11.58
N LYS A 211 -0.02 8.41 12.40
CA LYS A 211 0.68 8.32 13.69
C LYS A 211 2.14 7.95 13.48
N LYS A 212 2.96 8.27 14.49
CA LYS A 212 4.40 8.00 14.48
C LYS A 212 4.69 6.55 14.05
N PRO A 213 5.48 6.33 12.98
CA PRO A 213 5.89 5.00 12.56
C PRO A 213 6.75 4.31 13.62
N TYR A 214 6.69 3.00 13.65
CA TYR A 214 7.41 2.16 14.61
C TYR A 214 8.00 0.93 13.91
N LEU A 215 9.14 0.45 14.39
CA LEU A 215 9.67 -0.84 13.96
C LEU A 215 8.79 -1.97 14.47
N TYR A 216 8.61 -2.99 13.64
CA TYR A 216 8.13 -4.28 14.07
C TYR A 216 8.69 -5.41 13.20
N GLY A 217 8.53 -6.65 13.65
CA GLY A 217 8.95 -7.85 12.92
C GLY A 217 10.38 -8.30 13.22
N ASP A 218 10.92 -9.16 12.35
CA ASP A 218 12.15 -9.92 12.66
C ASP A 218 13.42 -9.08 12.76
N CYS A 219 13.37 -7.83 12.32
CA CYS A 219 14.50 -6.92 12.33
C CYS A 219 14.39 -5.82 13.39
N GLU A 220 13.58 -5.96 14.44
CA GLU A 220 13.36 -4.90 15.45
C GLU A 220 14.63 -4.34 16.15
N THR A 221 15.73 -5.09 16.20
CA THR A 221 16.99 -4.63 16.81
C THR A 221 18.03 -4.26 15.76
N GLY A 222 18.34 -2.96 15.64
CA GLY A 222 19.51 -2.48 14.90
C GLY A 222 19.36 -2.48 13.38
N ASN A 223 18.39 -1.74 12.84
CA ASN A 223 18.19 -1.58 11.38
C ASN A 223 18.47 -0.16 10.86
N GLY A 224 19.27 0.65 11.54
CA GLY A 224 19.39 2.07 11.14
C GLY A 224 18.05 2.82 11.12
N PHE A 225 17.05 2.35 11.88
CA PHE A 225 15.72 2.94 11.85
C PHE A 225 15.68 4.29 12.52
N SER A 226 15.10 5.26 11.82
CA SER A 226 14.83 6.58 12.36
C SER A 226 13.46 7.08 11.87
N THR A 227 12.83 7.94 12.67
CA THR A 227 11.62 8.66 12.26
C THR A 227 11.70 10.11 12.66
N GLU A 228 11.38 10.99 11.73
CA GLU A 228 11.31 12.44 11.95
C GLU A 228 9.91 12.95 11.58
N GLN A 229 9.34 13.78 12.45
CA GLN A 229 8.07 14.43 12.13
C GLN A 229 8.30 15.55 11.12
N VAL A 230 7.57 15.53 10.02
CA VAL A 230 7.56 16.60 9.02
C VAL A 230 6.21 17.34 9.04
N PRO A 231 6.06 18.53 8.42
CA PRO A 231 4.85 19.36 8.57
C PRO A 231 3.51 18.65 8.32
N SER A 232 3.49 17.63 7.45
CA SER A 232 2.28 16.88 7.11
C SER A 232 2.50 15.37 7.12
N GLY A 233 3.35 14.83 7.99
CA GLY A 233 3.59 13.38 8.01
C GLY A 233 4.82 12.96 8.79
N TRP A 234 5.41 11.86 8.37
CA TRP A 234 6.61 11.28 8.96
C TRP A 234 7.60 10.88 7.88
N HIS A 235 8.85 11.33 8.02
CA HIS A 235 9.99 10.74 7.34
C HIS A 235 10.40 9.46 8.09
N ILE A 236 10.69 8.42 7.32
CA ILE A 236 11.02 7.07 7.76
C ILE A 236 12.33 6.71 7.08
N GLU A 237 13.28 6.22 7.87
CA GLU A 237 14.54 5.64 7.41
C GLU A 237 14.66 4.22 7.97
N VAL A 238 15.14 3.28 7.18
CA VAL A 238 15.44 1.90 7.62
C VAL A 238 16.47 1.25 6.70
N GLY A 239 17.30 0.35 7.22
CA GLY A 239 18.39 -0.33 6.51
C GLY A 239 19.76 0.32 6.70
N PHE A 240 20.76 -0.19 5.98
CA PHE A 240 22.18 0.18 6.07
C PHE A 240 22.82 0.50 4.71
#